data_AF-A0A1V2P4W7-F1
#
_entry.id   AF-A0A1V2P4W7-F1
#
_cell.length_a   1.000
_cell.length_b   1.000
_cell.length_c   1.000
_cell.angle_alpha   90.00
_cell.angle_beta   90.00
_cell.angle_gamma   90.00
#
_symmetry.space_group_name_H-M   'P 1'
#
loop_
_entity.id
_entity.type
_entity.pdbx_description
1 polymer ?
#
loop_
_entity_poly.entity_id
_entity_poly.type
_entity_poly.pdbx_seq_one_letter_code
_entity_poly.pdbx_strand_id
1 'polypeptide(L)'
;MADLDGEPMPRWRGTPGDGPLVRDAAQLMQLVAVGQVIAVLPDSARIGLREDLVALPVVDGPISTILVGWPERSSARAVAAFARAAIAVAERGSHPAVEQASAAPARW
;
A
#
# COMPACT_ATOMS: atom_id res chain seq x y z
N MET A 1 -4.27 -8.51 12.33
CA MET A 1 -4.68 -9.13 11.06
C MET A 1 -4.91 -10.64 11.23
N ALA A 2 -5.32 -11.12 12.41
CA ALA A 2 -5.44 -12.57 12.68
C ALA A 2 -6.50 -13.25 11.79
N ASP A 3 -7.49 -12.49 11.34
CA ASP A 3 -8.57 -12.98 10.46
C ASP A 3 -8.06 -13.41 9.06
N LEU A 4 -6.81 -13.06 8.70
CA LEU A 4 -6.18 -13.42 7.43
C LEU A 4 -5.14 -14.54 7.60
N ASP A 5 -4.98 -15.09 8.81
CA ASP A 5 -3.98 -16.10 9.09
C ASP A 5 -4.28 -17.40 8.32
N GLY A 6 -3.30 -17.88 7.55
CA GLY A 6 -3.43 -19.07 6.71
C GLY A 6 -4.06 -18.84 5.34
N GLU A 7 -4.52 -17.62 5.05
CA GLU A 7 -5.00 -17.27 3.72
C GLU A 7 -3.84 -17.15 2.71
N PRO A 8 -4.03 -17.56 1.45
CA PRO A 8 -2.99 -17.48 0.44
C PRO A 8 -2.70 -16.02 0.07
N MET A 9 -1.49 -15.56 0.41
CA MET A 9 -1.02 -14.20 0.12
C MET A 9 -0.18 -14.15 -1.16
N PRO A 10 -0.30 -13.10 -1.98
CA PRO A 10 0.60 -12.90 -3.09
C PRO A 10 2.03 -12.64 -2.59
N ARG A 11 3.01 -13.13 -3.34
CA ARG A 11 4.42 -12.83 -3.09
C ARG A 11 4.98 -11.93 -4.18
N TRP A 12 5.62 -10.84 -3.79
CA TRP A 12 6.36 -9.97 -4.70
C TRP A 12 7.80 -10.42 -4.85
N ARG A 13 8.47 -10.00 -5.93
CA ARG A 13 9.90 -10.24 -6.08
C ARG A 13 10.66 -9.55 -4.95
N GLY A 14 11.50 -10.31 -4.25
CA GLY A 14 12.31 -9.81 -3.14
C GLY A 14 11.58 -9.76 -1.79
N THR A 15 10.30 -10.13 -1.71
CA THR A 15 9.59 -10.26 -0.43
C THR A 15 9.53 -11.73 0.01
N PRO A 16 9.65 -12.01 1.33
CA PRO A 16 9.35 -13.33 1.89
C PRO A 16 7.91 -13.78 1.62
N GLY A 17 7.66 -15.09 1.70
CA GLY A 17 6.33 -15.70 1.54
C GLY A 17 6.38 -17.01 0.76
N ASP A 18 5.30 -17.79 0.84
CA ASP A 18 5.11 -19.10 0.19
C ASP A 18 4.03 -19.09 -0.92
N GLY A 19 3.19 -18.05 -0.96
CA GLY A 19 2.16 -17.90 -1.99
C GLY A 19 2.68 -17.53 -3.38
N PRO A 20 1.74 -17.38 -4.35
CA PRO A 20 2.08 -17.26 -5.76
C PRO A 20 2.88 -15.99 -6.06
N LEU A 21 3.90 -16.14 -6.89
CA LEU A 21 4.73 -15.01 -7.34
C LEU A 21 3.95 -14.11 -8.29
N VAL A 22 3.80 -12.86 -7.91
CA VAL A 22 3.12 -11.83 -8.68
C VAL A 22 4.13 -10.90 -9.34
N ARG A 23 3.87 -10.57 -10.61
CA ARG A 23 4.72 -9.69 -11.42
C ARG A 23 4.31 -8.23 -11.35
N ASP A 24 3.01 -7.96 -11.31
CA ASP A 24 2.43 -6.63 -11.35
C ASP A 24 1.02 -6.61 -10.74
N ALA A 25 0.47 -5.40 -10.58
CA ALA A 25 -0.85 -5.19 -9.99
C ALA A 25 -1.98 -5.80 -10.84
N ALA A 26 -1.87 -5.82 -12.17
CA ALA A 26 -2.93 -6.38 -13.01
C ALA A 26 -3.04 -7.91 -12.81
N GLN A 27 -1.90 -8.59 -12.76
CA GLN A 27 -1.85 -10.01 -12.43
C GLN A 27 -2.40 -10.26 -11.02
N LEU A 28 -2.05 -9.43 -10.04
CA LEU A 28 -2.58 -9.54 -8.67
C LEU A 28 -4.11 -9.52 -8.69
N MET A 29 -4.69 -8.48 -9.28
CA MET A 29 -6.14 -8.29 -9.29
C MET A 29 -6.87 -9.45 -9.98
N GLN A 30 -6.28 -10.03 -11.03
CA GLN A 30 -6.84 -11.23 -11.66
C GLN A 30 -6.84 -12.44 -10.71
N LEU A 31 -5.76 -12.67 -9.95
CA LEU A 31 -5.67 -13.78 -9.00
C LEU A 31 -6.68 -13.64 -7.86
N VAL A 32 -6.91 -12.41 -7.39
CA VAL A 32 -7.96 -12.12 -6.40
C VAL A 32 -9.35 -12.38 -7.00
N ALA A 33 -9.59 -11.94 -8.25
CA ALA A 33 -10.89 -12.10 -8.90
C ALA A 33 -11.28 -13.57 -9.11
N VAL A 34 -10.30 -14.47 -9.32
CA VAL A 34 -10.55 -15.91 -9.40
C VAL A 34 -10.51 -16.62 -8.04
N GLY A 35 -10.39 -15.88 -6.93
CA GLY A 35 -10.40 -16.41 -5.57
C GLY A 35 -9.16 -17.22 -5.19
N GLN A 36 -8.02 -16.98 -5.86
CA GLN A 36 -6.78 -17.73 -5.57
C GLN A 36 -5.94 -17.11 -4.45
N VAL A 37 -6.06 -15.80 -4.24
CA VAL A 37 -5.34 -15.07 -3.18
C VAL A 37 -6.21 -13.93 -2.65
N ILE A 38 -5.86 -13.45 -1.47
CA ILE A 38 -6.26 -12.12 -0.98
C ILE A 38 -5.04 -11.23 -0.86
N ALA A 39 -5.23 -9.90 -0.84
CA ALA A 39 -4.11 -8.97 -0.75
C ALA A 39 -4.40 -7.81 0.22
N VAL A 40 -3.42 -7.53 1.08
CA VAL A 40 -3.38 -6.29 1.86
C VAL A 40 -2.53 -5.28 1.09
N LEU A 41 -3.13 -4.15 0.72
CA LEU A 41 -2.51 -3.10 -0.08
C LEU A 41 -2.67 -1.74 0.60
N PRO A 42 -1.79 -0.76 0.32
CA PRO A 42 -2.01 0.62 0.73
C PRO A 42 -3.32 1.16 0.17
N ASP A 43 -3.96 2.09 0.88
CA ASP A 43 -5.25 2.66 0.47
C ASP A 43 -5.23 3.29 -0.94
N SER A 44 -4.08 3.85 -1.34
CA SER A 44 -3.88 4.41 -2.68
C SER A 44 -4.06 3.39 -3.82
N ALA A 45 -3.97 2.09 -3.55
CA ALA A 45 -4.21 1.04 -4.53
C ALA A 45 -5.68 0.96 -4.98
N ARG A 46 -6.62 1.53 -4.21
CA ARG A 46 -8.05 1.58 -4.56
C ARG A 46 -8.30 2.26 -5.91
N ILE A 47 -7.44 3.18 -6.34
CA ILE A 47 -7.57 3.91 -7.61
C ILE A 47 -7.56 2.95 -8.81
N GLY A 48 -6.85 1.82 -8.71
CA GLY A 48 -6.74 0.81 -9.78
C GLY A 48 -7.52 -0.47 -9.50
N LEU A 49 -8.46 -0.44 -8.54
CA LEU A 49 -9.24 -1.63 -8.19
C LEU A 49 -10.19 -1.99 -9.33
N ARG A 50 -10.25 -3.27 -9.70
CA ARG A 50 -11.22 -3.77 -10.67
C ARG A 50 -12.63 -3.73 -10.08
N GLU A 51 -13.63 -3.59 -10.95
CA GLU A 51 -15.06 -3.54 -10.57
C GLU A 51 -15.58 -4.85 -9.95
N ASP A 52 -14.93 -5.97 -10.24
CA ASP A 52 -15.25 -7.29 -9.70
C ASP A 52 -14.60 -7.57 -8.33
N LEU A 53 -13.93 -6.57 -7.75
CA LEU A 53 -13.22 -6.69 -6.48
C LEU A 53 -13.76 -5.74 -5.42
N VAL A 54 -13.71 -6.19 -4.17
CA VAL A 54 -14.09 -5.39 -2.99
C VAL A 54 -12.84 -5.18 -2.13
N ALA A 55 -12.62 -3.94 -1.69
CA ALA A 55 -11.53 -3.59 -0.79
C ALA A 55 -12.07 -3.23 0.60
N LEU A 56 -11.74 -4.06 1.59
CA LEU A 56 -12.10 -3.87 3.00
C LEU A 56 -11.02 -3.07 3.72
N PRO A 57 -11.40 -2.14 4.63
CA PRO A 57 -10.42 -1.41 5.43
C PRO A 57 -9.71 -2.34 6.41
N VAL A 58 -8.38 -2.27 6.46
CA VAL A 58 -7.54 -3.00 7.43
C VAL A 58 -6.97 -1.97 8.42
N VAL A 59 -7.43 -2.03 9.66
CA VAL A 59 -7.09 -1.03 10.70
C VAL A 59 -5.86 -1.41 11.53
N ASP A 60 -5.52 -2.70 11.56
CA ASP A 60 -4.41 -3.26 12.32
C ASP A 60 -3.26 -3.74 11.40
N GLY A 61 -3.26 -3.22 10.17
CA GLY A 61 -2.27 -3.52 9.14
C GLY A 61 -0.97 -2.72 9.30
N PRO A 62 0.13 -3.17 8.67
CA PRO A 62 1.39 -2.46 8.70
C PRO A 62 1.29 -1.13 7.93
N ILE A 63 1.97 -0.10 8.44
CA ILE A 63 2.05 1.19 7.77
C ILE A 63 2.90 1.05 6.51
N SER A 64 2.34 1.44 5.36
CA SER A 64 3.07 1.53 4.10
C SER A 64 3.88 2.82 4.05
N THR A 65 5.20 2.70 3.91
CA THR A 65 6.11 3.86 3.85
C THR A 65 6.68 4.02 2.43
N ILE A 66 6.51 5.21 1.85
CA ILE A 66 7.13 5.57 0.57
C ILE A 66 8.45 6.28 0.87
N LEU A 67 9.55 5.79 0.27
CA LEU A 67 10.88 6.37 0.41
C LEU A 67 11.34 6.98 -0.91
N VAL A 68 11.99 8.14 -0.84
CA VAL A 68 12.66 8.76 -1.99
C VAL A 68 14.16 8.59 -1.81
N GLY A 69 14.81 7.85 -2.72
CA GLY A 69 16.25 7.61 -2.68
C GLY A 69 17.00 8.41 -3.74
N TRP A 70 18.19 8.90 -3.40
CA TRP A 70 19.15 9.51 -4.33
C TRP A 70 20.59 9.15 -3.91
N PRO A 71 21.57 9.21 -4.82
CA PRO A 71 22.98 9.04 -4.46
C PRO A 71 23.40 10.05 -3.40
N GLU A 72 24.11 9.61 -2.37
CA GLU A 72 24.52 10.45 -1.22
C GLU A 72 25.18 11.77 -1.65
N ARG A 73 26.00 11.73 -2.71
CA ARG A 73 26.73 12.89 -3.24
C ARG A 73 26.02 13.60 -4.41
N SER A 74 24.70 13.46 -4.52
CA SER A 74 23.91 14.12 -5.57
C SER A 74 23.86 15.64 -5.35
N SER A 75 24.35 16.40 -6.33
CA SER A 75 24.24 17.87 -6.38
C SER A 75 23.20 18.36 -7.41
N ALA A 76 22.42 17.44 -7.98
CA ALA A 76 21.45 17.76 -9.03
C ALA A 76 20.32 18.63 -8.49
N ARG A 77 20.19 19.85 -9.03
CA ARG A 77 19.13 20.80 -8.64
C ARG A 77 17.71 20.20 -8.78
N ALA A 78 17.48 19.38 -9.79
CA ALA A 78 16.20 18.72 -10.01
C ALA A 78 15.82 17.77 -8.85
N VAL A 79 16.78 17.00 -8.32
CA VAL A 79 16.57 16.11 -7.16
C VAL A 79 16.22 16.92 -5.92
N ALA A 80 16.96 17.99 -5.65
CA ALA A 80 16.69 18.86 -4.51
C ALA A 80 15.32 19.55 -4.61
N ALA A 81 14.93 19.97 -5.83
CA ALA A 81 13.61 20.54 -6.08
C ALA A 81 12.48 19.52 -5.86
N PHE A 82 12.64 18.30 -6.37
CA PHE A 82 11.70 17.21 -6.18
C PHE A 82 11.54 16.85 -4.69
N ALA A 83 12.63 16.68 -3.95
CA ALA A 83 12.59 16.34 -2.53
C ALA A 83 11.83 17.42 -1.71
N ARG A 84 12.10 18.71 -1.97
CA ARG A 84 11.35 19.80 -1.32
C ARG A 84 9.86 19.78 -1.67
N ALA A 85 9.52 19.52 -2.92
CA ALA A 85 8.12 19.43 -3.34
C ALA A 85 7.42 18.23 -2.68
N ALA A 86 8.07 17.07 -2.63
CA ALA A 86 7.55 15.87 -1.99
C ALA A 86 7.31 16.07 -0.49
N ILE A 87 8.27 16.70 0.23
CA ILE A 87 8.11 17.05 1.65
C ILE A 87 6.92 17.99 1.84
N ALA A 88 6.81 19.06 1.03
CA ALA A 88 5.71 20.00 1.14
C ALA A 88 4.33 19.36 0.84
N VAL A 89 4.26 18.36 -0.05
CA VAL A 89 3.04 17.58 -0.30
C VAL A 89 2.73 16.67 0.89
N ALA A 90 3.74 15.98 1.43
CA ALA A 90 3.58 15.09 2.57
C ALA A 90 3.08 15.85 3.82
N GLU A 91 3.64 17.02 4.11
CA GLU A 91 3.19 17.88 5.22
C GLU A 91 1.73 18.30 5.08
N ARG A 92 1.25 18.57 3.87
CA ARG A 92 -0.17 18.88 3.61
C ARG A 92 -1.09 17.67 3.79
N GLY A 93 -0.60 16.48 3.46
CA GLY A 93 -1.36 15.22 3.60
C GLY A 93 -1.43 14.69 5.04
N SER A 94 -0.53 15.11 5.92
CA SER A 94 -0.42 14.64 7.32
C SER A 94 -1.43 15.27 8.31
N HIS A 95 -2.40 16.07 7.85
CA HIS A 95 -3.51 16.60 8.68
C HIS A 95 -4.63 15.53 8.89
N PRO A 96 -5.44 15.62 9.97
CA PRO A 96 -5.68 14.60 11.01
C PRO A 96 -6.57 13.39 10.64
N ALA A 97 -6.57 12.91 9.40
CA ALA A 97 -7.33 11.72 9.01
C ALA A 97 -6.78 10.44 9.69
N VAL A 98 -5.46 10.38 9.92
CA VAL A 98 -4.80 9.25 10.59
C VAL A 98 -5.18 9.18 12.08
N GLU A 99 -5.45 10.31 12.72
CA GLU A 99 -5.85 10.37 14.14
C GLU A 99 -7.36 10.12 14.34
N GLN A 100 -8.21 10.58 13.41
CA GLN A 100 -9.66 10.34 13.46
C GLN A 100 -10.06 8.89 13.13
N ALA A 101 -9.32 8.21 12.24
CA ALA A 101 -9.54 6.79 11.96
C ALA A 101 -9.24 5.89 13.17
N SER A 102 -8.32 6.31 14.06
CA SER A 102 -8.04 5.62 15.33
C SER A 102 -9.15 5.82 16.38
N ALA A 103 -10.05 6.80 16.21
CA ALA A 103 -11.05 7.19 17.20
C ALA A 103 -12.49 6.74 16.87
N ALA A 104 -12.72 6.19 15.67
CA ALA A 104 -14.05 5.74 15.25
C ALA A 104 -14.31 4.31 15.75
N PRO A 105 -15.30 4.06 16.63
CA PRO A 105 -15.67 2.71 17.00
C PRO A 105 -16.25 1.99 15.78
N ALA A 106 -15.85 0.74 15.56
CA ALA A 106 -16.42 -0.13 14.54
C ALA A 106 -17.92 -0.27 14.79
N ARG A 107 -18.71 0.27 13.86
CA ARG A 107 -20.16 0.12 13.84
C ARG A 107 -20.48 -0.96 12.83
N TRP A 108 -20.98 -2.09 13.32
CA TRP A 108 -21.67 -3.10 12.53
C TRP A 108 -23.00 -3.37 13.22
#